data_AF-A0A917DWP4-F1
#
_entry.id   AF-A0A917DWP4-F1
#
_cell.length_a   1.000
_cell.length_b   1.000
_cell.length_c   1.000
_cell.angle_alpha   90.00
_cell.angle_beta   90.00
_cell.angle_gamma   90.00
#
_symmetry.space_group_name_H-M   'P 1'
#
loop_
_entity.id
_entity.type
_entity.pdbx_description
1 polymer ?
#
loop_
_entity_poly.entity_id
_entity_poly.type
_entity_poly.pdbx_seq_one_letter_code
_entity_poly.pdbx_strand_id
1 'polypeptide(L)'
;MDSLRYCIANKGLEVYAYCIMTNHVHLIIGTHGEDLQSILRDLKKFTSVKIIKAIEDNQLESRKHWMLWIFRRSGEQNPNNEKYQFWLQHNHPIEIQTIEVAMQKLQYIHENPVKAGFVSEPEAYLYSSAGDYSGRKGLLDIDFLY
;
A
#
# COMPACT_ATOMS: atom_id res chain seq x y z
N MET A 1 5.04 5.62 -1.41
CA MET A 1 5.19 5.73 -2.88
C MET A 1 6.52 5.23 -3.35
N ASP A 2 7.63 5.73 -2.81
CA ASP A 2 8.99 5.40 -3.27
C ASP A 2 9.29 3.90 -3.37
N SER A 3 8.82 3.11 -2.39
CA SER A 3 8.97 1.65 -2.41
C SER A 3 8.29 0.99 -3.61
N LEU A 4 7.06 1.42 -3.96
CA LEU A 4 6.33 0.90 -5.11
C LEU A 4 7.05 1.28 -6.41
N ARG A 5 7.48 2.54 -6.56
CA ARG A 5 8.26 2.99 -7.72
C ARG A 5 9.55 2.19 -7.89
N TYR A 6 10.26 1.92 -6.80
CA TYR A 6 11.45 1.09 -6.83
C TYR A 6 11.13 -0.34 -7.31
N CYS A 7 10.06 -0.96 -6.80
CA CYS A 7 9.66 -2.29 -7.20
C CYS A 7 9.22 -2.37 -8.67
N ILE A 8 8.51 -1.35 -9.17
CA ILE A 8 8.15 -1.24 -10.60
C ILE A 8 9.42 -1.21 -11.45
N ALA A 9 10.33 -0.29 -11.14
CA ALA A 9 11.51 -0.06 -11.96
C ALA A 9 12.58 -1.17 -11.90
N ASN A 10 12.66 -1.92 -10.79
CA ASN A 10 13.79 -2.82 -10.54
C ASN A 10 13.42 -4.28 -10.30
N LYS A 11 12.16 -4.59 -9.98
CA LYS A 11 11.73 -5.94 -9.58
C LYS A 11 10.68 -6.55 -10.51
N GLY A 12 10.20 -5.80 -11.50
CA GLY A 12 9.17 -6.23 -12.44
C GLY A 12 7.74 -6.20 -11.86
N LEU A 13 7.50 -5.35 -10.84
CA LEU A 13 6.16 -5.14 -10.30
C LEU A 13 5.29 -4.41 -11.33
N GLU A 14 4.15 -4.99 -11.66
CA GLU A 14 3.10 -4.35 -12.45
C GLU A 14 2.01 -3.86 -11.49
N VAL A 15 1.58 -2.61 -11.65
CA VAL A 15 0.54 -2.02 -10.81
C VAL A 15 -0.64 -1.66 -11.70
N TYR A 16 -1.76 -2.36 -11.54
CA TYR A 16 -2.97 -2.07 -12.31
C TYR A 16 -3.89 -1.08 -11.59
N ALA A 17 -3.90 -1.12 -10.26
CA ALA A 17 -4.60 -0.16 -9.42
C ALA A 17 -4.01 -0.13 -8.00
N TYR A 18 -4.15 1.02 -7.35
CA TYR A 18 -3.80 1.21 -5.95
C TYR A 18 -4.78 2.15 -5.23
N CYS A 19 -4.91 1.97 -3.92
CA CYS A 19 -5.45 2.95 -2.98
C CYS A 19 -4.72 2.83 -1.64
N ILE A 20 -4.07 3.90 -1.20
CA ILE A 20 -3.32 3.96 0.06
C ILE A 20 -4.15 4.76 1.06
N MET A 21 -4.71 4.04 2.03
CA MET A 21 -5.46 4.62 3.14
C MET A 21 -4.51 4.94 4.31
N THR A 22 -5.03 5.63 5.32
CA THR A 22 -4.23 6.00 6.51
C THR A 22 -3.81 4.80 7.36
N ASN A 23 -4.50 3.66 7.24
CA ASN A 23 -4.30 2.47 8.06
C ASN A 23 -4.08 1.17 7.27
N HIS A 24 -4.29 1.16 5.95
CA HIS A 24 -4.08 -0.01 5.09
C HIS A 24 -3.85 0.38 3.63
N VAL A 25 -3.46 -0.58 2.81
CA VAL A 25 -3.21 -0.38 1.38
C VAL A 25 -3.91 -1.48 0.59
N HIS A 26 -4.58 -1.07 -0.48
CA HIS A 26 -5.15 -1.96 -1.48
C HIS A 26 -4.38 -1.84 -2.79
N LEU A 27 -4.06 -2.97 -3.40
CA LEU A 27 -3.29 -3.07 -4.64
C LEU A 27 -3.94 -4.13 -5.55
N ILE A 28 -4.07 -3.81 -6.83
CA ILE A 28 -4.25 -4.78 -7.91
C ILE A 28 -2.91 -4.80 -8.64
N ILE A 29 -2.18 -5.89 -8.53
CA ILE A 29 -0.79 -5.99 -8.96
C ILE A 29 -0.52 -7.32 -9.65
N GLY A 30 0.43 -7.28 -10.58
CA GLY A 30 1.00 -8.42 -11.27
C GLY A 30 2.52 -8.40 -11.16
N THR A 31 3.16 -9.38 -11.77
CA THR A 31 4.62 -9.37 -11.92
C THR A 31 5.03 -10.11 -13.18
N HIS A 32 6.02 -9.58 -13.87
CA HIS A 32 6.75 -10.26 -14.95
C HIS A 32 8.20 -10.56 -14.58
N GLY A 33 8.60 -10.24 -13.33
CA GLY A 33 9.97 -10.36 -12.83
C GLY A 33 10.07 -11.27 -11.61
N GLU A 34 10.45 -10.70 -10.47
CA GLU A 34 10.49 -11.43 -9.20
C GLU A 34 9.10 -11.92 -8.78
N ASP A 35 9.03 -12.98 -7.98
CA ASP A 35 7.77 -13.45 -7.44
C ASP A 35 7.12 -12.38 -6.51
N LEU A 36 5.78 -12.34 -6.51
CA LEU A 36 5.03 -11.33 -5.73
C LEU A 36 5.33 -11.42 -4.22
N GLN A 37 5.64 -12.60 -3.69
CA GLN A 37 5.95 -12.76 -2.27
C GLN A 37 7.26 -12.06 -1.90
N SER A 38 8.31 -12.19 -2.72
CA SER A 38 9.58 -11.49 -2.58
C SER A 38 9.42 -9.98 -2.72
N ILE A 39 8.66 -9.52 -3.72
CA ILE A 39 8.39 -8.09 -3.93
C ILE A 39 7.65 -7.50 -2.72
N LEU A 40 6.57 -8.14 -2.27
CA LEU A 40 5.78 -7.67 -1.13
C LEU A 40 6.57 -7.69 0.18
N ARG A 41 7.41 -8.69 0.39
CA ARG A 41 8.34 -8.75 1.54
C ARG A 41 9.23 -7.51 1.56
N ASP A 42 9.89 -7.22 0.44
CA ASP A 42 10.86 -6.13 0.35
C ASP A 42 10.15 -4.76 0.45
N LEU A 43 8.96 -4.63 -0.15
CA LEU A 43 8.11 -3.44 -0.02
C LEU A 43 7.75 -3.18 1.44
N LYS A 44 7.27 -4.21 2.16
CA LYS A 44 6.91 -4.11 3.58
C LYS A 44 8.14 -3.78 4.43
N LYS A 45 9.29 -4.40 4.16
CA LYS A 45 10.54 -4.14 4.88
C LYS A 45 10.98 -2.68 4.73
N PHE A 46 11.10 -2.19 3.49
CA PHE A 46 11.54 -0.82 3.22
C PHE A 46 10.61 0.21 3.85
N THR A 47 9.29 0.04 3.65
CA THR A 47 8.30 0.99 4.18
C THR A 47 8.25 0.97 5.70
N SER A 48 8.35 -0.20 6.34
CA SER A 48 8.43 -0.31 7.80
C SER A 48 9.58 0.53 8.36
N VAL A 49 10.79 0.35 7.82
CA VAL A 49 11.98 1.09 8.28
C VAL A 49 11.80 2.60 8.09
N LYS A 50 11.34 3.03 6.92
CA LYS A 50 11.18 4.46 6.61
C LYS A 50 10.08 5.12 7.43
N ILE A 51 8.95 4.45 7.65
CA ILE A 51 7.83 4.99 8.41
C ILE A 51 8.16 5.08 9.89
N ILE A 52 8.75 4.02 10.47
CA ILE A 52 9.19 4.05 11.88
C ILE A 52 10.18 5.19 12.09
N LYS A 53 11.17 5.34 11.21
CA LYS A 53 12.13 6.45 11.28
C LYS A 53 11.45 7.81 11.17
N ALA A 54 10.49 7.98 10.25
CA ALA A 54 9.74 9.23 10.12
C ALA A 54 8.96 9.57 11.41
N ILE A 55 8.43 8.57 12.13
CA ILE A 55 7.80 8.76 13.43
C ILE A 55 8.83 9.09 14.52
N GLU A 56 9.96 8.37 14.56
CA GLU A 56 11.06 8.61 15.49
C GLU A 56 11.71 9.99 15.34
N ASP A 57 11.77 10.54 14.13
CA ASP A 57 12.41 11.82 13.84
C ASP A 57 11.43 13.01 13.93
N ASN A 58 10.12 12.76 13.89
CA ASN A 58 9.11 13.81 13.97
C ASN A 58 8.95 14.32 15.41
N GLN A 59 9.29 15.59 15.66
CA GLN A 59 9.16 16.23 16.97
C GLN A 59 7.76 16.80 17.25
N LEU A 60 6.92 16.93 16.23
CA LEU A 60 5.58 17.55 16.32
C LEU A 60 4.45 16.51 16.48
N GLU A 61 4.71 15.24 16.22
CA GLU A 61 3.70 14.18 16.35
C GLU A 61 3.50 13.79 17.82
N SER A 62 2.42 14.29 18.42
CA SER A 62 2.09 14.09 19.84
C SER A 62 1.89 12.62 20.22
N ARG A 63 1.50 11.76 19.27
CA ARG A 63 1.26 10.32 19.52
C ARG A 63 2.49 9.45 19.27
N LYS A 64 3.63 10.04 18.91
CA LYS A 64 4.87 9.32 18.58
C LYS A 64 5.24 8.24 19.58
N HIS A 65 5.32 8.58 20.86
CA HIS A 65 5.69 7.63 21.91
C HIS A 65 4.70 6.47 22.01
N TRP A 66 3.40 6.75 21.88
CA TRP A 66 2.36 5.73 21.89
C TRP A 66 2.44 4.81 20.66
N MET A 67 2.62 5.36 19.45
CA MET A 67 2.76 4.56 18.23
C MET A 67 4.00 3.65 18.30
N LEU A 68 5.15 4.21 18.68
CA LEU A 68 6.39 3.44 18.81
C LEU A 68 6.27 2.35 19.88
N TRP A 69 5.55 2.61 20.99
CA TRP A 69 5.28 1.60 22.00
C TRP A 69 4.43 0.46 21.44
N ILE A 70 3.36 0.74 20.68
CA ILE A 70 2.54 -0.30 20.02
C ILE A 70 3.40 -1.14 19.08
N PHE A 71 4.14 -0.51 18.18
CA PHE A 71 4.96 -1.23 17.20
C PHE A 71 6.04 -2.07 17.88
N ARG A 72 6.60 -1.60 19.00
CA ARG A 72 7.62 -2.33 19.76
C ARG A 72 7.01 -3.55 20.41
N ARG A 73 5.87 -3.39 21.10
CA ARG A 73 5.17 -4.49 21.76
C ARG A 73 4.77 -5.58 20.76
N SER A 74 4.31 -5.20 19.56
CA SER A 74 4.03 -6.16 18.48
C SER A 74 5.29 -6.80 17.90
N GLY A 75 6.42 -6.07 17.85
CA GLY A 75 7.72 -6.60 17.44
C GLY A 75 8.27 -7.66 18.41
N GLU A 76 8.21 -7.39 19.72
CA GLU A 76 8.69 -8.29 20.79
C GLU A 76 7.96 -9.64 20.81
N GLN A 77 6.72 -9.69 20.30
CA GLN A 77 5.93 -10.92 20.20
C GLN A 77 6.22 -11.76 18.95
N ASN A 78 7.08 -11.27 18.05
CA ASN A 78 7.39 -11.93 16.80
C ASN A 78 8.90 -12.13 16.61
N PRO A 79 9.39 -13.38 16.60
CA PRO A 79 10.82 -13.67 16.50
C PRO A 79 11.46 -13.23 15.18
N ASN A 80 10.66 -12.94 14.15
CA ASN A 80 11.15 -12.46 12.85
C ASN A 80 11.45 -10.95 12.83
N ASN A 81 11.14 -10.22 13.90
CA ASN A 81 11.42 -8.79 14.01
C ASN A 81 12.50 -8.53 15.08
N GLU A 82 13.40 -7.60 14.81
CA GLU A 82 14.43 -7.20 15.79
C GLU A 82 13.89 -6.25 16.86
N LYS A 83 13.02 -5.30 16.48
CA LYS A 83 12.55 -4.23 17.39
C LYS A 83 11.10 -3.84 17.19
N TYR A 84 10.67 -3.60 15.95
CA TYR A 84 9.35 -3.06 15.63
C TYR A 84 8.62 -3.93 14.62
N GLN A 85 7.30 -4.05 14.77
CA GLN A 85 6.40 -4.55 13.74
C GLN A 85 5.42 -3.45 13.32
N PHE A 86 5.59 -2.92 12.11
CA PHE A 86 4.65 -1.96 11.53
C PHE A 86 3.52 -2.64 10.75
N TRP A 87 3.88 -3.57 9.85
CA TRP A 87 2.90 -4.31 9.05
C TRP A 87 2.40 -5.55 9.78
N LEU A 88 1.13 -5.88 9.56
CA LEU A 88 0.63 -7.22 9.85
C LEU A 88 1.33 -8.26 8.97
N GLN A 89 1.54 -9.45 9.53
CA GLN A 89 2.24 -10.55 8.86
C GLN A 89 1.46 -11.00 7.61
N HIS A 90 0.18 -11.30 7.81
CA HIS A 90 -0.69 -11.76 6.75
C HIS A 90 -1.05 -10.61 5.79
N ASN A 91 -1.07 -10.95 4.51
CA ASN A 91 -1.79 -10.22 3.49
C ASN A 91 -3.13 -10.95 3.23
N HIS A 92 -4.00 -10.33 2.46
CA HIS A 92 -5.24 -10.94 1.99
C HIS A 92 -5.23 -11.00 0.46
N PRO A 93 -4.37 -11.85 -0.15
CA PRO A 93 -4.31 -11.97 -1.60
C PRO A 93 -5.61 -12.59 -2.11
N ILE A 94 -6.18 -11.97 -3.14
CA ILE A 94 -7.30 -12.52 -3.89
C ILE A 94 -6.81 -12.65 -5.33
N GLU A 95 -6.77 -13.88 -5.84
CA GLU A 95 -6.43 -14.11 -7.24
C GLU A 95 -7.58 -13.59 -8.12
N ILE A 96 -7.21 -12.81 -9.15
CA ILE A 96 -8.17 -12.24 -10.10
C ILE A 96 -8.08 -13.06 -11.38
N GLN A 97 -9.09 -13.89 -11.60
CA GLN A 97 -9.13 -14.84 -12.73
C GLN A 97 -9.99 -14.35 -13.90
N THR A 98 -10.88 -13.38 -13.68
CA THR A 98 -11.78 -12.86 -14.72
C THR A 98 -11.84 -11.34 -14.69
N ILE A 99 -12.22 -10.75 -15.82
CA ILE A 99 -12.39 -9.29 -15.96
C ILE A 99 -13.49 -8.77 -15.05
N GLU A 100 -14.57 -9.53 -14.82
CA GLU A 100 -15.66 -9.14 -13.92
C GLU A 100 -15.16 -9.02 -12.49
N VAL A 101 -14.32 -9.97 -12.04
CA VAL A 101 -13.68 -9.89 -10.73
C VAL A 101 -12.72 -8.70 -10.66
N ALA A 102 -11.94 -8.47 -11.73
CA ALA A 102 -11.02 -7.34 -11.79
C ALA A 102 -11.75 -6.01 -11.64
N MET A 103 -12.83 -5.79 -12.40
CA MET A 103 -13.65 -4.59 -12.36
C MET A 103 -14.35 -4.42 -11.01
N GLN A 104 -14.85 -5.50 -10.41
CA GLN A 104 -15.43 -5.45 -9.07
C GLN A 104 -14.40 -4.98 -8.03
N LYS A 105 -13.17 -5.53 -8.07
CA LYS A 105 -12.10 -5.13 -7.14
C LYS A 105 -11.61 -3.72 -7.40
N LEU A 106 -11.51 -3.31 -8.66
CA LEU A 106 -11.15 -1.96 -9.07
C LEU A 106 -12.12 -0.95 -8.44
N GLN A 107 -13.42 -1.13 -8.67
CA GLN A 107 -14.45 -0.26 -8.08
C GLN A 107 -14.37 -0.28 -6.55
N TYR A 108 -14.27 -1.45 -5.93
CA TYR A 108 -14.17 -1.56 -4.47
C TYR A 108 -13.00 -0.74 -3.92
N ILE A 109 -11.82 -0.84 -4.52
CA ILE A 109 -10.60 -0.16 -4.08
C ILE A 109 -10.72 1.34 -4.28
N HIS A 110 -11.25 1.80 -5.41
CA HIS A 110 -11.45 3.23 -5.70
C HIS A 110 -12.53 3.87 -4.82
N GLU A 111 -13.54 3.12 -4.39
CA GLU A 111 -14.60 3.59 -3.50
C GLU A 111 -14.19 3.69 -2.02
N ASN A 112 -13.05 3.12 -1.63
CA ASN A 112 -12.63 3.10 -0.22
C ASN A 112 -12.52 4.51 0.41
N PRO A 113 -11.89 5.50 -0.25
CA PRO A 113 -11.84 6.88 0.25
C PRO A 113 -13.21 7.53 0.42
N VAL A 114 -14.17 7.25 -0.46
CA VAL A 114 -15.53 7.77 -0.40
C VAL A 114 -16.27 7.16 0.79
N LYS A 115 -16.22 5.83 0.92
CA LYS A 115 -16.83 5.11 2.05
C LYS A 115 -16.23 5.51 3.40
N ALA A 116 -14.95 5.89 3.41
CA ALA A 116 -14.27 6.42 4.60
C ALA A 116 -14.60 7.89 4.90
N GLY A 117 -15.30 8.59 4.00
CA GLY A 117 -15.67 10.00 4.15
C GLY A 117 -14.52 10.98 3.89
N PHE A 118 -13.43 10.57 3.23
CA PHE A 118 -12.30 11.46 2.93
C PHE A 118 -12.58 12.38 1.74
N VAL A 119 -13.34 11.90 0.76
CA VAL A 119 -13.71 12.63 -0.46
C VAL A 119 -15.14 12.27 -0.87
N SER A 120 -15.79 13.14 -1.65
CA SER A 120 -17.11 12.84 -2.22
C SER A 120 -17.04 11.96 -3.47
N GLU A 121 -15.95 12.05 -4.23
CA GLU A 121 -15.75 11.32 -5.49
C GLU A 121 -14.45 10.51 -5.44
N PRO A 122 -14.42 9.24 -5.92
CA PRO A 122 -13.23 8.38 -5.89
C PRO A 122 -11.96 9.02 -6.45
N GLU A 123 -12.09 9.67 -7.61
CA GLU A 123 -10.99 10.26 -8.35
C GLU A 123 -10.37 11.46 -7.62
N ALA A 124 -11.11 12.10 -6.70
CA ALA A 124 -10.59 13.23 -5.92
C ALA A 124 -9.53 12.79 -4.88
N TYR A 125 -9.43 11.49 -4.58
CA TYR A 125 -8.45 11.00 -3.62
C TYR A 125 -7.05 10.86 -4.22
N LEU A 126 -6.15 11.76 -3.81
CA LEU A 126 -4.78 11.85 -4.34
C LEU A 126 -3.98 10.54 -4.23
N TYR A 127 -4.20 9.75 -3.17
CA TYR A 127 -3.46 8.51 -2.92
C TYR A 127 -4.16 7.26 -3.47
N SER A 128 -4.99 7.44 -4.50
CA SER A 128 -5.66 6.39 -5.26
C SER A 128 -5.33 6.52 -6.76
N SER A 129 -5.47 5.39 -7.46
CA SER A 129 -5.41 5.31 -8.93
C SER A 129 -6.73 5.69 -9.61
N ALA A 130 -7.80 6.00 -8.86
CA ALA A 130 -9.09 6.41 -9.43
C ALA A 130 -8.97 7.62 -10.36
N GLY A 131 -8.05 8.54 -10.04
CA GLY A 131 -7.70 9.67 -10.90
C GLY A 131 -7.13 9.24 -12.26
N ASP A 132 -6.27 8.23 -12.29
CA ASP A 132 -5.70 7.67 -13.52
C ASP A 132 -6.78 7.15 -14.46
N TYR A 133 -7.73 6.38 -13.94
CA TYR A 133 -8.88 5.86 -14.70
C TYR A 133 -9.88 6.94 -15.13
N SER A 134 -9.75 8.17 -14.60
CA SER A 134 -10.54 9.34 -15.00
C SER A 134 -9.77 10.31 -15.92
N GLY A 135 -8.60 9.89 -16.44
CA GLY A 135 -7.79 10.69 -17.36
C GLY A 135 -6.88 11.72 -16.69
N ARG A 136 -6.70 11.68 -15.36
CA ARG A 136 -5.72 12.51 -14.63
C ARG A 136 -4.44 11.73 -14.42
N LYS A 137 -3.30 12.42 -14.29
CA LYS A 137 -2.05 11.75 -13.94
C LYS A 137 -2.00 11.47 -12.42
N GLY A 138 -1.94 10.20 -12.05
CA GLY A 138 -1.74 9.76 -10.67
C GLY A 138 -0.29 9.80 -10.22
N LEU A 139 -0.05 9.25 -9.02
CA LEU A 139 1.25 9.29 -8.35
C LEU A 139 2.17 8.12 -8.73
N LEU A 140 1.65 7.08 -9.35
CA LEU A 140 2.38 5.93 -9.88
C LEU A 140 2.03 5.74 -11.34
N ASP A 141 2.96 5.19 -12.10
CA ASP A 141 2.64 4.63 -13.41
C ASP A 141 1.88 3.32 -13.18
N ILE A 142 0.77 3.18 -13.90
CA ILE A 142 -0.10 2.01 -13.83
C ILE A 142 -0.33 1.43 -15.23
N ASP A 143 -0.60 0.14 -15.26
CA ASP A 143 -1.07 -0.58 -16.44
C ASP A 143 -2.59 -0.68 -16.38
N PHE A 144 -3.30 -0.06 -17.32
CA PHE A 144 -4.77 -0.04 -17.27
C PHE A 144 -5.35 -1.44 -17.50
N LEU A 145 -6.40 -1.77 -16.74
CA LEU A 145 -7.14 -3.02 -16.93
C LEU A 145 -8.03 -3.03 -18.18
N TYR A 146 -8.35 -1.85 -18.74
CA TYR A 146 -9.19 -1.66 -19.93
C TYR A 146 -8.88 -0.36 -20.67
#